data_AF-A0A9X8RA71-F1
#
_entry.id   AF-A0A9X8RA71-F1
#
_cell.length_a   1.000
_cell.length_b   1.000
_cell.length_c   1.000
_cell.angle_alpha   90.00
_cell.angle_beta   90.00
_cell.angle_gamma   90.00
#
_symmetry.space_group_name_H-M   'P 1'
#
loop_
_entity.id
_entity.type
_entity.pdbx_description
1 polymer ?
#
loop_
_entity_poly.entity_id
_entity_poly.type
_entity_poly.pdbx_seq_one_letter_code
_entity_poly.pdbx_strand_id
1 'polypeptide(L)'
;MFEKILRFTKKNWRYILPAIIALFIGSLFGPSGEEYDAAVRKNAELDNRNEELTLENSQWEEENKQLEAKVKEAEPFFKLKDEERKEKEAELKKKEEAAKAKKEAEEKAAREAEEKAQEEADRLAEEEEKKGYDTGITYDQLARTPDDYIGEKVKFHGTVVQVMEGDGTTQIRFAVGDDYDTILYAEFDSSIVDSRILEDDKITVMGLSTGLITYESTMGGDISIPGMSIEKVER
;
A
#
# COMPACT_ATOMS: atom_id res chain seq x y z
N MET A 1 -27.29 90.22 87.26
CA MET A 1 -26.62 88.99 86.76
C MET A 1 -25.49 89.32 85.78
N PHE A 2 -25.72 90.24 84.82
CA PHE A 2 -24.71 90.73 83.88
C PHE A 2 -23.43 91.30 84.51
N GLU A 3 -23.52 92.11 85.57
CA GLU A 3 -22.32 92.67 86.20
C GLU A 3 -21.38 91.63 86.83
N LYS A 4 -21.92 90.56 87.40
CA LYS A 4 -21.11 89.48 87.98
C LYS A 4 -20.35 88.74 86.89
N ILE A 5 -20.99 88.51 85.75
CA ILE A 5 -20.36 87.93 84.56
C ILE A 5 -19.29 88.88 84.06
N LEU A 6 -19.59 90.16 83.83
CA LEU A 6 -18.62 91.16 83.34
C LEU A 6 -17.38 91.34 84.23
N ARG A 7 -17.55 91.33 85.56
CA ARG A 7 -16.41 91.37 86.50
C ARG A 7 -15.57 90.09 86.43
N PHE A 8 -16.21 88.93 86.28
CA PHE A 8 -15.53 87.66 86.08
C PHE A 8 -14.77 87.63 84.75
N THR A 9 -15.40 88.09 83.65
CA THR A 9 -14.76 88.16 82.33
C THR A 9 -13.60 89.15 82.32
N LYS A 10 -13.71 90.31 82.99
CA LYS A 10 -12.59 91.27 83.11
C LYS A 10 -11.44 90.72 83.94
N LYS A 11 -11.73 90.09 85.09
CA LYS A 11 -10.69 89.55 85.99
C LYS A 11 -9.91 88.40 85.33
N ASN A 12 -10.61 87.60 84.52
CA ASN A 12 -10.05 86.40 83.92
C ASN A 12 -9.81 86.52 82.39
N TRP A 13 -9.88 87.74 81.82
CA TRP A 13 -9.81 88.01 80.37
C TRP A 13 -8.57 87.43 79.70
N ARG A 14 -7.43 87.45 80.42
CA ARG A 14 -6.14 86.92 79.94
C ARG A 14 -6.18 85.42 79.66
N TYR A 15 -7.13 84.68 80.23
CA TYR A 15 -7.33 83.25 80.00
C TYR A 15 -8.52 82.97 79.06
N ILE A 16 -9.52 83.86 79.07
CA ILE A 16 -10.73 83.70 78.25
C ILE A 16 -10.43 83.98 76.77
N LEU A 17 -9.67 85.03 76.46
CA LEU A 17 -9.32 85.38 75.08
C LEU A 17 -8.53 84.27 74.35
N PRO A 18 -7.44 83.70 74.90
CA PRO A 18 -6.74 82.60 74.25
C PRO A 18 -7.58 81.34 74.14
N ALA A 19 -8.49 81.08 75.09
CA ALA A 19 -9.42 79.95 74.99
C ALA A 19 -10.40 80.12 73.83
N ILE A 20 -10.94 81.32 73.60
CA ILE A 20 -11.83 81.60 72.46
C ILE A 20 -11.07 81.50 71.12
N ILE A 21 -9.85 82.01 71.05
CA ILE A 21 -9.01 81.93 69.84
C ILE A 21 -8.64 80.48 69.54
N ALA A 22 -8.26 79.70 70.55
CA ALA A 22 -7.99 78.27 70.37
C ALA A 22 -9.22 77.49 69.89
N LEU A 23 -10.42 77.85 70.38
CA LEU A 23 -11.67 77.22 69.97
C LEU A 23 -12.05 77.59 68.52
N PHE A 24 -11.84 78.85 68.13
CA PHE A 24 -12.06 79.32 66.74
C PHE A 24 -11.07 78.72 65.75
N ILE A 25 -9.78 78.62 66.10
CA ILE A 25 -8.75 78.00 65.25
C ILE A 25 -9.03 76.50 65.10
N GLY A 26 -9.38 75.82 66.20
CA GLY A 26 -9.74 74.40 66.18
C GLY A 26 -10.98 74.09 65.33
N SER A 27 -11.93 75.02 65.20
CA SER A 27 -13.14 74.82 64.40
C SER A 27 -12.99 75.16 62.90
N LEU A 28 -12.02 76.00 62.52
CA LEU A 28 -11.90 76.50 61.13
C LEU A 28 -10.82 75.80 60.29
N PHE A 29 -9.82 75.18 60.91
CA PHE A 29 -8.65 74.63 60.19
C PHE A 29 -8.37 73.13 60.47
N GLY A 30 -9.22 72.45 61.24
CA GLY A 30 -9.14 71.00 61.44
C GLY A 30 -10.05 70.22 60.47
N PRO A 31 -9.68 69.00 60.05
CA PRO A 31 -10.58 68.14 59.29
C PRO A 31 -11.86 67.92 60.10
N SER A 32 -13.00 67.86 59.42
CA SER A 32 -14.25 67.53 60.09
C SER A 32 -14.18 66.11 60.66
N GLY A 33 -14.91 65.84 61.74
CA GLY A 33 -14.92 64.50 62.36
C GLY A 33 -15.27 63.39 61.37
N GLU A 34 -16.16 63.68 60.41
CA GLU A 34 -16.53 62.73 59.35
C GLU A 34 -15.39 62.44 58.36
N GLU A 35 -14.59 63.45 57.98
CA GLU A 35 -13.44 63.25 57.10
C GLU A 35 -12.32 62.46 57.78
N TYR A 36 -12.10 62.71 59.08
CA TYR A 36 -11.15 61.94 59.88
C TYR A 36 -11.59 60.47 59.98
N ASP A 37 -12.86 60.22 60.32
CA ASP A 37 -13.40 58.86 60.43
C ASP A 37 -13.39 58.13 59.07
N ALA A 38 -13.65 58.84 57.97
CA ALA A 38 -13.56 58.27 56.62
C ALA A 38 -12.12 57.89 56.25
N ALA A 39 -11.13 58.73 56.58
CA ALA A 39 -9.71 58.43 56.35
C ALA A 39 -9.24 57.23 57.18
N VAL A 40 -9.67 57.14 58.44
CA VAL A 40 -9.36 55.99 59.32
C VAL A 40 -9.95 54.70 58.76
N ARG A 41 -11.21 54.71 58.30
CA ARG A 41 -11.83 53.54 57.67
C ARG A 41 -11.08 53.11 56.40
N LYS A 42 -10.69 54.06 55.56
CA LYS A 42 -9.95 53.77 54.32
C LYS A 42 -8.56 53.21 54.60
N ASN A 43 -7.85 53.72 55.61
CA ASN A 43 -6.56 53.16 56.01
C ASN A 43 -6.72 51.73 56.53
N ALA A 44 -7.72 51.47 57.37
CA ALA A 44 -8.02 50.11 57.83
C ALA A 44 -8.36 49.15 56.68
N GLU A 45 -9.10 49.61 55.67
CA GLU A 45 -9.41 48.82 54.47
C GLU A 45 -8.16 48.56 53.61
N LEU A 46 -7.29 49.56 53.44
CA LEU A 46 -6.03 49.41 52.72
C LEU A 46 -5.06 48.46 53.44
N ASP A 47 -5.01 48.53 54.76
CA ASP A 47 -4.20 47.60 55.57
C ASP A 47 -4.70 46.16 55.38
N ASN A 48 -6.01 45.93 55.48
CA ASN A 48 -6.60 44.62 55.22
C ASN A 48 -6.31 44.12 53.79
N ARG A 49 -6.40 44.99 52.78
CA ARG A 49 -6.11 44.60 51.39
C ARG A 49 -4.63 44.30 51.16
N ASN A 50 -3.74 45.03 51.82
CA ASN A 50 -2.30 44.74 51.79
C ASN A 50 -1.99 43.40 52.48
N GLU A 51 -2.63 43.10 53.60
CA GLU A 51 -2.53 41.79 54.26
C GLU A 51 -3.06 40.65 53.37
N GLU A 52 -4.17 40.85 52.67
CA GLU A 52 -4.71 39.87 51.73
C GLU A 52 -3.78 39.63 50.54
N LEU A 53 -3.28 40.71 49.91
CA LEU A 53 -2.36 40.63 48.77
C LEU A 53 -1.01 40.00 49.14
N THR A 54 -0.52 40.25 50.35
CA THR A 54 0.72 39.61 50.83
C THR A 54 0.52 38.13 51.07
N LEU A 55 -0.65 37.72 51.57
CA LEU A 55 -1.00 36.31 51.71
C LEU A 55 -1.14 35.61 50.35
N GLU A 56 -1.83 36.22 49.38
CA GLU A 56 -2.01 35.69 48.02
C GLU A 56 -0.66 35.52 47.29
N ASN A 57 0.22 36.53 47.36
CA ASN A 57 1.55 36.43 46.79
C ASN A 57 2.38 35.30 47.43
N SER A 58 2.31 35.16 48.76
CA SER A 58 3.00 34.06 49.45
C SER A 58 2.45 32.69 49.02
N GLN A 59 1.16 32.57 48.74
CA GLN A 59 0.56 31.33 48.25
C GLN A 59 1.02 31.02 46.82
N TRP A 60 1.03 32.01 45.92
CA TRP A 60 1.51 31.83 44.54
C TRP A 60 3.00 31.51 44.47
N GLU A 61 3.83 32.11 45.34
CA GLU A 61 5.24 31.75 45.43
C GLU A 61 5.44 30.29 45.81
N GLU A 62 4.67 29.79 46.79
CA GLU A 62 4.73 28.39 47.20
C GLU A 62 4.17 27.44 46.12
N GLU A 63 3.08 27.81 45.46
CA GLU A 63 2.52 27.03 44.35
C GLU A 63 3.49 26.94 43.17
N ASN A 64 4.11 28.05 42.78
CA ASN A 64 5.12 28.07 41.71
C ASN A 64 6.32 27.18 42.06
N LYS A 65 6.79 27.23 43.31
CA LYS A 65 7.87 26.36 43.78
C LYS A 65 7.50 24.88 43.71
N GLN A 66 6.26 24.53 44.06
CA GLN A 66 5.77 23.16 43.94
C GLN A 66 5.63 22.71 42.48
N LEU A 67 5.16 23.60 41.60
CA LEU A 67 5.08 23.33 40.16
C LEU A 67 6.47 23.12 39.55
N GLU A 68 7.44 23.97 39.88
CA GLU A 68 8.82 23.81 39.44
C GLU A 68 9.43 22.48 39.90
N ALA A 69 9.16 22.06 41.14
CA ALA A 69 9.61 20.77 41.65
C ALA A 69 9.00 19.60 40.87
N LYS A 70 7.69 19.64 40.60
CA LYS A 70 6.98 18.62 39.80
C LYS A 70 7.46 18.58 38.36
N VAL A 71 7.77 19.73 37.76
CA VAL A 71 8.33 19.80 36.40
C VAL A 71 9.70 19.13 36.37
N LYS A 72 10.59 19.43 37.33
CA LYS A 72 11.91 18.78 37.45
C LYS A 72 11.81 17.27 37.68
N GLU A 73 10.86 16.82 38.47
CA GLU A 73 10.59 15.38 38.68
C GLU A 73 10.10 14.69 37.39
N ALA A 74 9.33 15.40 36.56
CA ALA A 74 8.80 14.87 35.30
C ALA A 74 9.78 14.98 34.10
N GLU A 75 10.79 15.85 34.15
CA GLU A 75 11.81 16.02 33.09
C GLU A 75 12.46 14.71 32.60
N PRO A 76 12.88 13.77 33.48
CA PRO A 76 13.43 12.49 33.05
C PRO A 76 12.41 11.62 32.29
N PHE A 77 11.14 11.67 32.67
CA PHE A 77 10.07 10.91 32.02
C PHE A 77 9.81 11.40 30.60
N PHE A 78 9.88 12.72 30.37
CA PHE A 78 9.78 13.30 29.03
C PHE A 78 10.96 12.91 28.14
N LYS A 79 12.19 12.93 28.67
CA LYS A 79 13.40 12.55 27.93
C LYS A 79 13.39 11.07 27.53
N LEU A 80 13.02 10.18 28.46
CA LEU A 80 12.93 8.74 28.19
C LEU A 80 11.92 8.44 27.07
N LYS A 81 10.75 9.09 27.10
CA LYS A 81 9.71 8.93 26.07
C LYS A 81 10.16 9.42 24.69
N ASP A 82 10.99 10.45 24.63
CA ASP A 82 11.57 10.96 23.38
C ASP A 82 12.67 10.06 22.83
N GLU A 83 13.52 9.50 23.69
CA GLU A 83 14.56 8.53 23.30
C GLU A 83 13.94 7.21 22.81
N GLU A 84 12.98 6.64 23.53
CA GLU A 84 12.26 5.43 23.12
C GLU A 84 11.55 5.61 21.76
N ARG A 85 10.99 6.81 21.51
CA ARG A 85 10.37 7.14 20.22
C ARG A 85 11.41 7.20 19.10
N LYS A 86 12.55 7.85 19.34
CA LYS A 86 13.65 7.91 18.35
C LYS A 86 14.22 6.53 18.05
N GLU A 87 14.37 5.67 19.07
CA GLU A 87 14.83 4.29 18.87
C GLU A 87 13.83 3.48 18.05
N LYS A 88 12.52 3.57 18.36
CA LYS A 88 11.47 2.91 17.57
C LYS A 88 11.41 3.40 16.13
N GLU A 89 11.52 4.72 15.91
CA GLU A 89 11.57 5.30 14.57
C GLU A 89 12.82 4.83 13.79
N ALA A 90 13.97 4.74 14.44
CA ALA A 90 15.20 4.23 13.83
C ALA A 90 15.12 2.73 13.53
N GLU A 91 14.51 1.93 14.41
CA GLU A 91 14.28 0.50 14.19
C GLU A 91 13.29 0.27 13.04
N LEU A 92 12.20 1.04 12.98
CA LEU A 92 11.23 0.99 11.88
C LEU A 92 11.89 1.37 10.55
N LYS A 93 12.66 2.45 10.49
CA LYS A 93 13.40 2.83 9.27
C LYS A 93 14.37 1.74 8.83
N LYS A 94 15.13 1.14 9.75
CA LYS A 94 16.02 0.01 9.42
C LYS A 94 15.25 -1.20 8.90
N LYS A 95 14.08 -1.51 9.49
CA LYS A 95 13.22 -2.61 9.03
C LYS A 95 12.62 -2.32 7.66
N GLU A 96 12.20 -1.10 7.39
CA GLU A 96 11.68 -0.67 6.09
C GLU A 96 12.76 -0.72 5.00
N GLU A 97 13.96 -0.21 5.29
CA GLU A 97 15.11 -0.30 4.37
C GLU A 97 15.51 -1.74 4.09
N ALA A 98 15.59 -2.59 5.12
CA ALA A 98 15.89 -4.02 4.96
C ALA A 98 14.80 -4.76 4.17
N ALA A 99 13.52 -4.44 4.42
CA ALA A 99 12.40 -5.03 3.69
C ALA A 99 12.39 -4.59 2.21
N LYS A 100 12.72 -3.32 1.92
CA LYS A 100 12.84 -2.81 0.57
C LYS A 100 14.01 -3.46 -0.18
N ALA A 101 15.19 -3.55 0.45
CA ALA A 101 16.35 -4.23 -0.14
C ALA A 101 16.07 -5.73 -0.41
N LYS A 102 15.35 -6.40 0.50
CA LYS A 102 14.96 -7.81 0.29
C LYS A 102 13.99 -7.96 -0.89
N LYS A 103 12.97 -7.09 -0.98
CA LYS A 103 12.03 -7.11 -2.12
C LYS A 103 12.72 -6.85 -3.45
N GLU A 104 13.61 -5.86 -3.51
CA GLU A 104 14.36 -5.55 -4.75
C GLU A 104 15.27 -6.73 -5.16
N ALA A 105 15.90 -7.41 -4.21
CA ALA A 105 16.71 -8.60 -4.50
C ALA A 105 15.87 -9.80 -4.98
N GLU A 106 14.70 -10.03 -4.37
CA GLU A 106 13.79 -11.11 -4.75
C GLU A 106 13.17 -10.86 -6.13
N GLU A 107 12.76 -9.63 -6.43
CA GLU A 107 12.20 -9.25 -7.73
C GLU A 107 13.26 -9.35 -8.85
N LYS A 108 14.51 -8.95 -8.57
CA LYS A 108 15.61 -9.12 -9.52
C LYS A 108 15.90 -10.59 -9.78
N ALA A 109 15.93 -11.43 -8.75
CA ALA A 109 16.16 -12.87 -8.90
C ALA A 109 15.01 -13.56 -9.68
N ALA A 110 13.76 -13.13 -9.47
CA ALA A 110 12.62 -13.64 -10.21
C ALA A 110 12.70 -13.28 -11.70
N ARG A 111 13.03 -12.01 -12.02
CA ARG A 111 13.21 -11.56 -13.42
C ARG A 111 14.35 -12.30 -14.13
N GLU A 112 15.50 -12.47 -13.46
CA GLU A 112 16.63 -13.22 -14.04
C GLU A 112 16.29 -14.71 -14.27
N ALA A 113 15.44 -15.31 -13.43
CA ALA A 113 14.97 -16.67 -13.62
C ALA A 113 13.97 -16.78 -14.79
N GLU A 114 13.05 -15.82 -14.92
CA GLU A 114 12.09 -15.75 -16.02
C GLU A 114 12.78 -15.51 -17.37
N GLU A 115 13.75 -14.59 -17.42
CA GLU A 115 14.53 -14.31 -18.63
C GLU A 115 15.32 -15.54 -19.09
N LYS A 116 15.97 -16.26 -18.18
CA LYS A 116 16.66 -17.52 -18.52
C LYS A 116 15.72 -18.62 -18.98
N ALA A 117 14.54 -18.73 -18.37
CA ALA A 117 13.52 -19.71 -18.79
C ALA A 117 12.98 -19.38 -20.19
N GLN A 118 12.80 -18.10 -20.49
CA GLN A 118 12.37 -17.65 -21.82
C GLN A 118 13.47 -17.89 -22.86
N GLU A 119 14.73 -17.54 -22.58
CA GLU A 119 15.86 -17.81 -23.49
C GLU A 119 16.03 -19.32 -23.77
N GLU A 120 15.83 -20.17 -22.76
CA GLU A 120 15.89 -21.62 -22.94
C GLU A 120 14.71 -22.14 -23.76
N ALA A 121 13.49 -21.64 -23.53
CA ALA A 121 12.32 -21.98 -24.32
C ALA A 121 12.47 -21.53 -25.79
N ASP A 122 12.99 -20.32 -26.02
CA ASP A 122 13.25 -19.78 -27.36
C ASP A 122 14.34 -20.59 -28.07
N ARG A 123 15.41 -20.99 -27.36
CA ARG A 123 16.46 -21.86 -27.92
C ARG A 123 15.91 -23.24 -28.29
N LEU A 124 15.08 -23.84 -27.43
CA LEU A 124 14.43 -25.12 -27.71
C LEU A 124 13.48 -25.01 -28.90
N ALA A 125 12.70 -23.94 -28.98
CA ALA A 125 11.82 -23.67 -30.12
C ALA A 125 12.62 -23.48 -31.42
N GLU A 126 13.75 -22.76 -31.39
CA GLU A 126 14.63 -22.59 -32.55
C GLU A 126 15.33 -23.91 -32.95
N GLU A 127 15.71 -24.75 -31.99
CA GLU A 127 16.24 -26.09 -32.24
C GLU A 127 15.19 -27.02 -32.86
N GLU A 128 13.95 -26.98 -32.37
CA GLU A 128 12.82 -27.71 -32.96
C GLU A 128 12.47 -27.17 -34.35
N GLU A 129 12.50 -25.86 -34.58
CA GLU A 129 12.28 -25.27 -35.90
C GLU A 129 13.33 -25.78 -36.91
N LYS A 130 14.59 -25.89 -36.49
CA LYS A 130 15.71 -26.41 -37.30
C LYS A 130 15.65 -27.92 -37.55
N LYS A 131 14.93 -28.70 -36.74
CA LYS A 131 14.65 -30.10 -37.06
C LYS A 131 13.71 -30.13 -38.26
N GLY A 132 14.19 -30.67 -39.37
CA GLY A 132 13.36 -30.95 -40.54
C GLY A 132 12.36 -32.08 -40.28
N TYR A 133 11.48 -32.36 -41.25
CA TYR A 133 10.46 -33.40 -41.13
C TYR A 133 10.99 -34.84 -41.29
N ASP A 134 12.27 -35.02 -41.62
CA ASP A 134 12.92 -36.34 -41.75
C ASP A 134 13.34 -36.92 -40.39
N THR A 135 12.38 -37.02 -39.45
CA THR A 135 12.60 -37.54 -38.08
C THR A 135 12.69 -39.08 -38.03
N GLY A 136 12.26 -39.76 -39.10
CA GLY A 136 12.25 -41.23 -39.17
C GLY A 136 11.10 -41.90 -38.40
N ILE A 137 10.17 -41.10 -37.86
CA ILE A 137 8.98 -41.59 -37.16
C ILE A 137 8.09 -42.36 -38.15
N THR A 138 7.68 -43.58 -37.78
CA THR A 138 6.86 -44.45 -38.62
C THR A 138 5.38 -44.39 -38.24
N TYR A 139 4.51 -44.85 -39.15
CA TYR A 139 3.08 -44.99 -38.88
C TYR A 139 2.81 -45.86 -37.65
N ASP A 140 3.51 -46.98 -37.52
CA ASP A 140 3.35 -47.90 -36.39
C ASP A 140 3.63 -47.23 -35.04
N GLN A 141 4.59 -46.32 -34.98
CA GLN A 141 4.90 -45.58 -33.75
C GLN A 141 3.76 -44.63 -33.38
N LEU A 142 3.18 -43.93 -34.37
CA LEU A 142 2.02 -43.07 -34.14
C LEU A 142 0.76 -43.87 -33.78
N ALA A 143 0.57 -45.04 -34.37
CA ALA A 143 -0.59 -45.88 -34.12
C ALA A 143 -0.52 -46.62 -32.77
N ARG A 144 0.68 -47.02 -32.31
CA ARG A 144 0.88 -47.82 -31.09
C ARG A 144 1.20 -47.00 -29.84
N THR A 145 1.91 -45.89 -30.02
CA THR A 145 2.40 -45.01 -28.94
C THR A 145 2.15 -43.55 -29.30
N PRO A 146 0.91 -43.14 -29.61
CA PRO A 146 0.58 -41.81 -30.10
C PRO A 146 1.04 -40.69 -29.16
N ASP A 147 0.87 -40.88 -27.86
CA ASP A 147 1.11 -39.86 -26.83
C ASP A 147 2.57 -39.43 -26.76
N ASP A 148 3.50 -40.32 -27.11
CA ASP A 148 4.94 -40.04 -27.09
C ASP A 148 5.40 -39.14 -28.25
N TYR A 149 4.57 -38.99 -29.29
CA TYR A 149 4.92 -38.25 -30.51
C TYR A 149 3.99 -37.06 -30.79
N ILE A 150 3.08 -36.71 -29.87
CA ILE A 150 2.23 -35.52 -30.04
C ILE A 150 3.11 -34.27 -30.15
N GLY A 151 2.93 -33.51 -31.23
CA GLY A 151 3.72 -32.31 -31.52
C GLY A 151 5.07 -32.57 -32.19
N GLU A 152 5.47 -33.84 -32.39
CA GLU A 152 6.68 -34.16 -33.15
C GLU A 152 6.46 -33.96 -34.65
N LYS A 153 7.50 -33.48 -35.33
CA LYS A 153 7.51 -33.34 -36.80
C LYS A 153 7.57 -34.72 -37.46
N VAL A 154 6.65 -34.98 -38.38
CA VAL A 154 6.53 -36.25 -39.11
C VAL A 154 6.41 -36.01 -40.60
N LYS A 155 6.84 -37.00 -41.38
CA LYS A 155 6.77 -37.01 -42.84
C LYS A 155 6.26 -38.36 -43.32
N PHE A 156 5.20 -38.34 -44.12
CA PHE A 156 4.65 -39.54 -44.73
C PHE A 156 4.41 -39.34 -46.22
N HIS A 157 4.66 -40.39 -46.98
CA HIS A 157 4.33 -40.49 -48.39
C HIS A 157 3.22 -41.53 -48.57
N GLY A 158 2.30 -41.31 -49.51
CA GLY A 158 1.14 -42.18 -49.66
C GLY A 158 0.06 -41.59 -50.57
N THR A 159 -1.13 -42.19 -50.49
CA THR A 159 -2.28 -41.88 -51.36
C THR A 159 -3.44 -41.31 -50.55
N VAL A 160 -4.09 -40.29 -51.10
CA VAL A 160 -5.30 -39.68 -50.52
C VAL A 160 -6.51 -40.58 -50.79
N VAL A 161 -7.13 -41.10 -49.74
CA VAL A 161 -8.27 -42.03 -49.83
C VAL A 161 -9.60 -41.28 -49.85
N GLN A 162 -9.69 -40.18 -49.11
CA GLN A 162 -10.91 -39.40 -48.99
C GLN A 162 -10.57 -37.95 -48.66
N VAL A 163 -11.29 -37.00 -49.26
CA VAL A 163 -11.14 -35.56 -49.01
C VAL A 163 -12.44 -34.99 -48.45
N MET A 164 -12.33 -34.22 -47.37
CA MET A 164 -13.42 -33.50 -46.72
C MET A 164 -13.04 -32.02 -46.64
N GLU A 165 -13.67 -31.19 -47.45
CA GLU A 165 -13.41 -29.75 -47.51
C GLU A 165 -14.38 -29.00 -46.58
N GLY A 166 -13.82 -28.23 -45.65
CA GLY A 166 -14.53 -27.27 -44.81
C GLY A 166 -14.29 -25.83 -45.24
N ASP A 167 -14.70 -24.89 -44.40
CA ASP A 167 -14.44 -23.46 -44.58
C ASP A 167 -13.04 -23.11 -44.05
N GLY A 168 -12.06 -23.04 -44.95
CA GLY A 168 -10.66 -22.69 -44.65
C GLY A 168 -9.75 -23.88 -44.33
N THR A 169 -10.29 -25.03 -43.91
CA THR A 169 -9.51 -26.24 -43.62
C THR A 169 -9.97 -27.43 -44.45
N THR A 170 -9.02 -28.24 -44.91
CA THR A 170 -9.27 -29.49 -45.62
C THR A 170 -8.76 -30.65 -44.77
N GLN A 171 -9.60 -31.67 -44.64
CA GLN A 171 -9.30 -32.90 -43.92
C GLN A 171 -9.21 -34.04 -44.92
N ILE A 172 -8.21 -34.91 -44.77
CA ILE A 172 -7.99 -36.04 -45.65
C ILE A 172 -7.78 -37.32 -44.85
N ARG A 173 -8.26 -38.43 -45.41
CA ARG A 173 -7.82 -39.77 -45.01
C ARG A 173 -6.67 -40.15 -45.92
N PHE A 174 -5.52 -40.43 -45.35
CA PHE A 174 -4.28 -40.65 -46.08
C PHE A 174 -3.76 -42.06 -45.81
N ALA A 175 -3.60 -42.86 -46.87
CA ALA A 175 -3.04 -44.21 -46.80
C ALA A 175 -1.52 -44.12 -46.87
N VAL A 176 -0.85 -44.33 -45.74
CA VAL A 176 0.61 -44.24 -45.65
C VAL A 176 1.26 -45.37 -46.44
N GLY A 177 2.26 -45.06 -47.26
CA GLY A 177 2.97 -46.05 -48.09
C GLY A 177 2.09 -46.75 -49.11
N ASP A 178 0.96 -46.16 -49.50
CA ASP A 178 -0.08 -46.75 -50.36
C ASP A 178 -0.75 -48.00 -49.75
N ASP A 179 -0.67 -48.16 -48.43
CA ASP A 179 -1.35 -49.24 -47.69
C ASP A 179 -2.66 -48.74 -47.08
N TYR A 180 -3.78 -49.22 -47.61
CA TYR A 180 -5.14 -48.87 -47.19
C TYR A 180 -5.50 -49.35 -45.77
N ASP A 181 -4.69 -50.24 -45.18
CA ASP A 181 -4.83 -50.63 -43.78
C ASP A 181 -4.14 -49.62 -42.82
N THR A 182 -3.27 -48.76 -43.35
CA THR A 182 -2.53 -47.73 -42.59
C THR A 182 -3.08 -46.34 -42.84
N ILE A 183 -4.27 -46.07 -42.30
CA ILE A 183 -4.93 -44.77 -42.47
C ILE A 183 -4.46 -43.78 -41.41
N LEU A 184 -4.01 -42.63 -41.88
CA LEU A 184 -3.72 -41.43 -41.11
C LEU A 184 -4.82 -40.39 -41.38
N TYR A 185 -5.33 -39.77 -40.32
CA TYR A 185 -6.19 -38.61 -40.44
C TYR A 185 -5.31 -37.36 -40.51
N ALA A 186 -5.42 -36.57 -41.58
CA ALA A 186 -4.59 -35.39 -41.73
C ALA A 186 -5.46 -34.15 -42.01
N GLU A 187 -5.13 -33.04 -41.35
CA GLU A 187 -5.83 -31.76 -41.53
C GLU A 187 -4.83 -30.68 -41.94
N PHE A 188 -5.26 -29.79 -42.83
CA PHE A 188 -4.44 -28.67 -43.29
C PHE A 188 -5.28 -27.46 -43.69
N ASP A 189 -4.67 -26.28 -43.61
CA ASP A 189 -5.28 -25.05 -44.10
C ASP A 189 -5.26 -25.03 -45.63
N SER A 190 -6.39 -24.72 -46.28
CA SER A 190 -6.47 -24.74 -47.75
C SER A 190 -5.48 -23.78 -48.43
N SER A 191 -4.89 -22.81 -47.70
CA SER A 191 -3.85 -21.90 -48.20
C SER A 191 -2.45 -22.52 -48.33
N ILE A 192 -2.17 -23.68 -47.73
CA ILE A 192 -0.84 -24.30 -47.82
C ILE A 192 -0.59 -25.05 -49.14
N VAL A 193 -1.63 -25.20 -49.96
CA VAL A 193 -1.57 -25.89 -51.26
C VAL A 193 -1.91 -24.93 -52.40
N ASP A 194 -1.09 -24.93 -53.45
CA ASP A 194 -1.32 -24.10 -54.65
C ASP A 194 -2.49 -24.59 -55.50
N SER A 195 -2.90 -25.85 -55.35
CA SER A 195 -4.08 -26.40 -56.00
C SER A 195 -4.78 -27.43 -55.13
N ARG A 196 -6.06 -27.67 -55.43
CA ARG A 196 -6.89 -28.68 -54.77
C ARG A 196 -6.24 -30.07 -54.77
N ILE A 197 -6.31 -30.76 -53.64
CA ILE A 197 -5.96 -32.18 -53.50
C ILE A 197 -7.22 -33.01 -53.75
N LEU A 198 -7.11 -34.05 -54.56
CA LEU A 198 -8.20 -34.94 -54.90
C LEU A 198 -8.00 -36.34 -54.31
N GLU A 199 -9.06 -37.13 -54.31
CA GLU A 199 -8.96 -38.57 -54.04
C GLU A 199 -8.06 -39.24 -55.09
N ASP A 200 -7.33 -40.27 -54.66
CA ASP A 200 -6.29 -40.99 -55.42
C ASP A 200 -5.01 -40.19 -55.73
N ASP A 201 -4.86 -38.95 -55.22
CA ASP A 201 -3.61 -38.20 -55.35
C ASP A 201 -2.49 -38.83 -54.50
N LYS A 202 -1.31 -38.99 -55.10
CA LYS A 202 -0.09 -39.39 -54.40
C LYS A 202 0.69 -38.17 -53.97
N ILE A 203 0.85 -38.00 -52.66
CA ILE A 203 1.48 -36.81 -52.08
C ILE A 203 2.41 -37.21 -50.93
N THR A 204 3.31 -36.29 -50.59
CA THR A 204 4.12 -36.35 -49.37
C THR A 204 3.64 -35.25 -48.45
N VAL A 205 3.21 -35.63 -47.24
CA VAL A 205 2.69 -34.73 -46.21
C VAL A 205 3.71 -34.58 -45.10
N MET A 206 3.94 -33.35 -44.67
CA MET A 206 4.88 -32.97 -43.63
C MET A 206 4.19 -32.05 -42.62
N GLY A 207 4.30 -32.38 -41.34
CA GLY A 207 3.58 -31.65 -40.31
C GLY A 207 3.82 -32.21 -38.91
N LEU A 208 2.90 -31.94 -37.99
CA LEU A 208 2.98 -32.32 -36.59
C LEU A 208 1.98 -33.45 -36.28
N SER A 209 2.37 -34.46 -35.51
CA SER A 209 1.40 -35.48 -35.07
C SER A 209 0.46 -34.92 -34.01
N THR A 210 -0.83 -35.27 -34.10
CA THR A 210 -1.89 -34.78 -33.20
C THR A 210 -2.44 -35.86 -32.27
N GLY A 211 -1.79 -37.03 -32.19
CA GLY A 211 -2.24 -38.16 -31.38
C GLY A 211 -3.28 -39.04 -32.09
N LEU A 212 -4.17 -39.69 -31.35
CA LEU A 212 -5.26 -40.50 -31.94
C LEU A 212 -6.55 -39.71 -32.07
N ILE A 213 -7.22 -39.87 -33.21
CA ILE A 213 -8.58 -39.40 -33.45
C ILE A 213 -9.50 -40.62 -33.40
N THR A 214 -10.48 -40.58 -32.51
CA THR A 214 -11.50 -41.62 -32.35
C THR A 214 -12.83 -41.15 -32.91
N TYR A 215 -13.45 -41.96 -33.77
CA TYR A 215 -14.79 -41.67 -34.30
C TYR A 215 -15.66 -42.93 -34.34
N GLU A 216 -16.97 -42.74 -34.26
CA GLU A 216 -17.94 -43.83 -34.31
C GLU A 216 -18.16 -44.29 -35.77
N SER A 217 -17.94 -45.57 -36.03
CA SER A 217 -18.18 -46.19 -37.33
C SER A 217 -19.67 -46.33 -37.63
N THR A 218 -20.05 -46.36 -38.91
CA THR A 218 -21.42 -46.62 -39.35
C THR A 218 -21.97 -47.99 -38.93
N MET A 219 -21.10 -48.91 -38.51
CA MET A 219 -21.46 -50.21 -37.94
C MET A 219 -21.56 -50.21 -36.40
N GLY A 220 -21.44 -49.05 -35.74
CA GLY A 220 -21.63 -48.89 -34.29
C GLY A 220 -20.42 -49.25 -33.42
N GLY A 221 -19.20 -49.14 -33.95
CA GLY A 221 -17.96 -49.36 -33.19
C GLY A 221 -17.00 -48.18 -33.33
N ASP A 222 -16.30 -47.83 -32.24
CA ASP A 222 -15.30 -46.77 -32.24
C ASP A 222 -14.02 -47.21 -32.99
N ILE A 223 -13.54 -46.35 -33.88
CA ILE A 223 -12.29 -46.53 -34.60
C ILE A 223 -11.36 -45.39 -34.21
N SER A 224 -10.17 -45.74 -33.70
CA SER A 224 -9.08 -44.80 -33.43
C SER A 224 -8.00 -44.91 -34.49
N ILE A 225 -7.67 -43.78 -35.13
CA ILE A 225 -6.57 -43.68 -36.11
C ILE A 225 -5.62 -42.54 -35.73
N PRO A 226 -4.33 -42.64 -36.06
CA PRO A 226 -3.39 -41.56 -35.82
C PRO A 226 -3.76 -40.32 -36.63
N GLY A 227 -3.51 -39.16 -36.04
CA GLY A 227 -3.76 -37.84 -36.58
C GLY A 227 -2.48 -37.07 -36.87
N MET A 228 -2.53 -36.17 -37.85
CA MET A 228 -1.51 -35.15 -38.08
C MET A 228 -2.12 -33.81 -38.55
N SER A 229 -1.44 -32.72 -38.22
CA SER A 229 -1.68 -31.39 -38.81
C SER A 229 -0.58 -31.13 -39.84
N ILE A 230 -0.93 -30.95 -41.11
CA ILE A 230 0.03 -30.76 -42.19
C ILE A 230 0.38 -29.28 -42.29
N GLU A 231 1.68 -29.00 -42.35
CA GLU A 231 2.23 -27.67 -42.56
C GLU A 231 2.75 -27.50 -44.00
N LYS A 232 3.17 -28.61 -44.64
CA LYS A 232 3.68 -28.61 -46.02
C LYS A 232 3.26 -29.87 -46.77
N VAL A 233 2.86 -29.69 -48.04
CA VAL A 233 2.56 -30.79 -48.98
C VAL A 233 3.52 -30.73 -50.17
N GLU A 234 4.05 -31.88 -50.57
CA GLU A 234 4.84 -32.07 -51.80
C GLU A 234 4.16 -33.10 -52.71
N ARG A 235 4.23 -32.91 -54.03
CA ARG A 235 3.60 -33.76 -55.06
C ARG A 235 4.64 -34.32 -56.02
#